data_AF-A0A4R9K809-F1
#
_entry.id   AF-A0A4R9K809-F1
#
_cell.length_a   1.000
_cell.length_b   1.000
_cell.length_c   1.000
_cell.angle_alpha   90.00
_cell.angle_beta   90.00
_cell.angle_gamma   90.00
#
_symmetry.space_group_name_H-M   'P 1'
#
loop_
_entity.id
_entity.type
_entity.pdbx_description
1 polymer ?
#
loop_
_entity_poly.entity_id
_entity_poly.type
_entity_poly.pdbx_seq_one_letter_code
_entity_poly.pdbx_strand_id
1 'polypeptide(L)' 'MDNKVQYLNQIIEIIDTKVTTFKQNKSRMHTTNYTAEKQVLTRTIEDAIKLAEDIKPVPFSLISDLKALIKQL' A
#
# COMPACT_ATOMS: atom_id res chain seq x y z
N MET A 1 2.46 9.15 20.74
CA MET A 1 3.17 8.80 19.49
C MET A 1 2.74 7.44 18.94
N ASP A 2 2.21 6.54 19.78
CA ASP A 2 1.77 5.18 19.38
C ASP A 2 0.66 5.10 18.33
N ASN A 3 -0.36 5.97 18.38
CA ASN A 3 -1.52 5.81 17.50
C ASN A 3 -1.18 5.90 16.00
N LYS A 4 -0.20 6.75 15.62
CA LYS A 4 0.20 6.87 14.21
C LYS A 4 0.97 5.64 13.72
N VAL A 5 1.83 5.08 14.58
CA VAL A 5 2.59 3.86 14.27
C VAL A 5 1.65 2.66 14.18
N GLN A 6 0.75 2.52 15.14
CA GLN A 6 -0.27 1.46 15.13
C GLN A 6 -1.18 1.56 13.91
N TYR A 7 -1.62 2.76 13.57
CA TYR A 7 -2.44 2.99 12.38
C TYR A 7 -1.67 2.68 11.08
N LEU A 8 -0.40 3.07 10.99
CA LEU A 8 0.46 2.72 9.85
C LEU A 8 0.59 1.20 9.71
N ASN A 9 0.81 0.47 10.80
CA ASN A 9 0.90 -0.99 10.78
C ASN A 9 -0.41 -1.63 10.27
N GLN A 10 -1.56 -1.14 10.74
CA GLN A 10 -2.86 -1.60 10.25
C GLN A 10 -3.05 -1.34 8.75
N ILE A 11 -2.64 -0.16 8.26
CA ILE A 11 -2.69 0.14 6.83
C ILE A 11 -1.78 -0.81 6.03
N ILE A 12 -0.59 -1.11 6.53
CA ILE A 12 0.35 -2.03 5.86
C ILE A 12 -0.26 -3.43 5.74
N GLU A 13 -0.88 -3.96 6.78
CA GLU A 13 -1.56 -5.27 6.74
C GLU A 13 -2.69 -5.30 5.70
N ILE A 14 -3.46 -4.20 5.61
CA ILE A 14 -4.51 -4.05 4.61
C ILE A 14 -3.91 -4.01 3.19
N ILE A 15 -2.82 -3.27 2.99
CA ILE A 15 -2.11 -3.19 1.71
C ILE A 15 -1.64 -4.58 1.30
N ASP A 16 -0.98 -5.32 2.19
CA ASP A 16 -0.41 -6.63 1.87
C ASP A 16 -1.50 -7.64 1.44
N THR A 17 -2.62 -7.65 2.18
CA THR A 17 -3.78 -8.48 1.85
C THR A 17 -4.36 -8.11 0.49
N LYS A 18 -4.52 -6.80 0.21
CA LYS A 18 -5.09 -6.31 -1.05
C LYS A 18 -4.15 -6.56 -2.23
N VAL A 19 -2.84 -6.37 -2.08
CA VAL A 19 -1.83 -6.67 -3.11
C VAL A 19 -1.86 -8.15 -3.46
N THR A 20 -1.87 -9.02 -2.45
CA THR A 20 -1.89 -10.47 -2.66
C THR A 20 -3.14 -10.88 -3.43
N THR A 21 -4.31 -10.38 -2.99
CA THR A 21 -5.59 -10.63 -3.65
C THR A 21 -5.62 -10.09 -5.09
N PHE A 22 -5.11 -8.88 -5.30
CA PHE A 22 -5.03 -8.24 -6.62
C PHE A 22 -4.15 -9.05 -7.58
N LYS A 23 -2.97 -9.50 -7.14
CA LYS A 23 -2.06 -10.34 -7.94
C LYS A 23 -2.69 -11.70 -8.28
N GLN A 24 -3.38 -12.32 -7.33
CA GLN A 24 -4.07 -13.60 -7.54
C GLN A 24 -5.25 -13.49 -8.51
N ASN A 25 -6.00 -12.39 -8.44
CA ASN A 25 -7.20 -12.19 -9.24
C ASN A 25 -6.94 -11.52 -10.60
N LYS A 26 -5.70 -11.07 -10.87
CA LYS A 26 -5.32 -10.41 -12.12
C LYS A 26 -5.80 -11.13 -13.37
N SER A 27 -5.71 -12.46 -13.41
CA SER A 27 -6.12 -13.27 -14.56
C SER A 27 -7.64 -13.44 -14.71
N ARG A 28 -8.41 -13.12 -13.66
CA ARG A 28 -9.86 -13.32 -13.57
C ARG A 28 -10.65 -12.00 -13.58
N MET A 29 -9.98 -10.86 -13.48
CA MET A 29 -10.60 -9.54 -13.46
C MET A 29 -10.76 -8.98 -14.87
N HIS A 30 -11.93 -8.38 -15.13
CA HIS A 30 -12.11 -7.53 -16.30
C HIS A 30 -11.17 -6.31 -16.23
N THR A 31 -10.67 -5.87 -17.38
CA THR A 31 -9.65 -4.79 -17.48
C THR A 31 -10.06 -3.50 -16.76
N THR A 32 -11.34 -3.14 -16.79
CA THR A 32 -11.87 -1.96 -16.08
C THR A 32 -11.74 -2.12 -14.57
N ASN A 33 -12.11 -3.28 -14.04
CA ASN A 33 -12.02 -3.57 -12.61
C ASN A 33 -10.56 -3.64 -12.15
N TYR A 34 -9.70 -4.27 -12.95
CA TYR A 34 -8.26 -4.32 -12.69
C TYR A 34 -7.65 -2.91 -12.59
N THR A 35 -7.99 -2.03 -13.54
CA THR A 35 -7.47 -0.66 -13.56
C THR A 35 -7.95 0.15 -12.36
N ALA A 36 -9.24 0.04 -12.02
CA ALA A 36 -9.82 0.71 -10.87
C ALA A 36 -9.20 0.22 -9.54
N GLU A 37 -9.08 -1.10 -9.35
CA GLU A 37 -8.43 -1.65 -8.16
C GLU A 37 -6.96 -1.26 -8.06
N LYS A 38 -6.22 -1.32 -9.17
CA LYS A 38 -4.83 -0.88 -9.22
C LYS A 38 -4.71 0.57 -8.76
N GLN A 39 -5.59 1.45 -9.24
CA GLN A 39 -5.59 2.86 -8.85
C GLN A 39 -5.90 3.05 -7.36
N VAL A 40 -6.88 2.33 -6.82
CA VAL A 40 -7.22 2.37 -5.39
C VAL A 40 -6.03 1.88 -4.55
N LEU A 41 -5.38 0.80 -4.96
CA LEU A 41 -4.24 0.22 -4.26
C LEU A 41 -3.02 1.16 -4.28
N THR A 42 -2.69 1.72 -5.44
CA THR A 42 -1.61 2.72 -5.57
C THR A 42 -1.86 3.91 -4.64
N ARG A 43 -3.08 4.47 -4.63
CA ARG A 43 -3.42 5.60 -3.76
C ARG A 43 -3.31 5.25 -2.28
N THR A 44 -3.75 4.05 -1.90
CA THR A 44 -3.63 3.56 -0.51
C THR A 44 -2.17 3.48 -0.08
N ILE A 45 -1.28 3.00 -0.96
CA ILE A 45 0.16 2.92 -0.69
C ILE A 45 0.78 4.32 -0.59
N GLU A 46 0.40 5.26 -1.46
CA GLU A 46 0.86 6.66 -1.40
C GLU A 46 0.45 7.34 -0.08
N ASP A 47 -0.77 7.11 0.39
CA ASP A 47 -1.25 7.66 1.65
C ASP A 47 -0.51 7.04 2.86
N ALA A 48 -0.17 5.75 2.80
CA ALA A 48 0.69 5.10 3.79
C ALA A 48 2.11 5.69 3.83
N ILE A 49 2.69 6.00 2.66
CA ILE A 49 4.00 6.67 2.56
C ILE A 49 3.95 8.04 3.26
N LYS A 50 2.92 8.86 2.97
CA LYS A 50 2.77 10.17 3.62
C LYS A 50 2.64 10.05 5.13
N LEU A 51 1.85 9.08 5.61
CA LEU A 51 1.72 8.80 7.04
C LEU A 51 3.06 8.39 7.67
N ALA A 52 3.86 7.60 6.95
CA ALA A 52 5.18 7.18 7.40
C ALA A 52 6.18 8.35 7.49
N GLU A 53 6.13 9.31 6.56
CA GLU A 53 6.97 10.52 6.59
C GLU A 53 6.75 11.40 7.84
N ASP A 54 5.53 11.37 8.38
CA ASP A 54 5.11 12.07 9.60
C ASP A 54 5.55 11.40 10.91
N ILE A 55 5.98 10.13 10.87
CA ILE A 55 6.43 9.39 12.06
C ILE A 55 7.91 9.65 12.30
N LYS A 56 8.30 9.84 13.56
CA LYS A 56 9.70 10.06 13.98
C LYS A 56 10.17 8.94 14.90
N PRO A 57 11.36 8.34 14.64
CA PRO A 57 12.20 8.57 13.46
C PRO A 57 11.50 8.12 12.17
N VAL A 58 11.86 8.74 11.04
CA VAL A 58 11.24 8.43 9.74
C VAL A 58 11.65 7.01 9.33
N PRO A 59 10.70 6.11 9.04
CA PRO A 59 11.01 4.73 8.65
C PRO A 59 11.33 4.66 7.15
N PHE A 60 12.52 5.13 6.76
CA PHE A 60 12.93 5.21 5.35
C PHE A 60 12.92 3.86 4.61
N SER A 61 13.26 2.76 5.30
CA SER A 61 13.20 1.41 4.70
C SER A 61 11.78 1.07 4.25
N LEU A 62 10.80 1.25 5.14
CA LEU A 62 9.40 1.01 4.83
C LEU A 62 8.92 1.89 3.67
N ILE A 63 9.27 3.18 3.66
CA ILE A 63 8.92 4.09 2.56
C ILE A 63 9.50 3.58 1.23
N SER A 64 10.74 3.10 1.24
CA SER A 64 11.38 2.52 0.06
C SER A 64 10.65 1.27 -0.43
N ASP A 65 10.26 0.38 0.48
CA ASP A 65 9.55 -0.86 0.16
C ASP A 65 8.15 -0.56 -0.44
N LEU A 66 7.43 0.40 0.14
CA LEU A 66 6.14 0.86 -0.38
C LEU A 66 6.26 1.49 -1.78
N LYS A 67 7.33 2.27 -2.03
CA LYS A 67 7.60 2.83 -3.37
C LYS A 67 7.95 1.75 -4.39
N ALA A 68 8.70 0.72 -3.97
CA ALA A 68 9.00 -0.42 -4.83
C ALA A 68 7.73 -1.22 -5.16
N LEU A 69 6.84 -1.39 -4.18
CA LEU A 69 5.57 -2.08 -4.35
C LEU A 69 4.68 -1.43 -5.43
N ILE A 70 4.56 -0.10 -5.45
CA ILE A 70 3.82 0.62 -6.50
C ILE A 70 4.35 0.29 -7.90
N LYS A 71 5.68 0.17 -8.06
CA LYS A 71 6.30 -0.16 -9.36
C LYS A 71 6.02 -1.59 -9.81
N GLN A 72 5.64 -2.49 -8.90
CA GLN A 72 5.37 -3.90 -9.18
C GLN A 72 3.89 -4.19 -9.49
N LEU A 73 2.99 -3.24 -9.25
CA LEU A 73 1.57 -3.33 -9.63
C LEU A 73 1.38 -3.08 -11.13
#